data_AF-A0A972X519-F1
#
_entry.id   AF-A0A972X519-F1
#
_cell.length_a   1.000
_cell.length_b   1.000
_cell.length_c   1.000
_cell.angle_alpha   90.00
_cell.angle_beta   90.00
_cell.angle_gamma   90.00
#
_symmetry.space_group_name_H-M   'P 1'
#
loop_
_entity.id
_entity.type
_entity.pdbx_description
1 polymer ?
#
loop_
_entity_poly.entity_id
_entity_poly.type
_entity_poly.pdbx_seq_one_letter_code
_entity_poly.pdbx_strand_id
1 'polypeptide(L)'
;MSTATTTAHDTGQHITSRTITSPSNTATTQLERSAAQRLRTTMAAVRLAFTWLGVRKTLAPEQRTTAARAFHAARELLSASKLILDTKNPA
;
A
#
# COMPACT_ATOMS: atom_id res chain seq x y z
N MET A 1 6.36 63.96 57.07
CA MET A 1 5.19 63.07 57.20
C MET A 1 5.29 61.97 56.15
N SER A 2 5.07 60.74 56.60
CA SER A 2 4.63 59.53 55.87
C SER A 2 5.55 58.81 54.86
N THR A 3 5.71 57.53 55.19
CA THR A 3 6.37 56.39 54.55
C THR A 3 5.63 55.88 53.30
N ALA A 4 6.37 55.25 52.38
CA ALA A 4 5.86 54.11 51.62
C ALA A 4 7.02 53.18 51.24
N THR A 5 7.22 52.14 52.05
CA THR A 5 8.02 50.96 51.71
C THR A 5 7.23 50.14 50.70
N THR A 6 7.72 50.02 49.45
CA THR A 6 7.13 49.12 48.45
C THR A 6 7.93 47.83 48.42
N THR A 7 7.31 46.77 48.93
CA THR A 7 7.81 45.40 48.97
C THR A 7 7.86 44.81 47.56
N ALA A 8 9.03 44.31 47.17
CA ALA A 8 9.25 43.58 45.93
C ALA A 8 8.71 42.14 46.05
N HIS A 9 7.99 41.69 45.02
CA HIS A 9 7.68 40.27 44.80
C HIS A 9 8.15 39.89 43.39
N ASP A 10 9.38 39.41 43.31
CA ASP A 10 9.95 38.76 42.13
C ASP A 10 9.50 37.28 42.14
N THR A 11 8.39 36.99 41.47
CA THR A 11 7.95 35.62 41.22
C THR A 11 8.52 35.20 39.88
N GLY A 12 9.72 34.62 39.91
CA GLY A 12 10.35 34.01 38.75
C GLY A 12 9.47 32.89 38.18
N GLN A 13 8.82 33.17 37.05
CA GLN A 13 8.13 32.17 36.25
C GLN A 13 9.16 31.35 35.48
N HIS A 14 9.43 30.13 35.93
CA HIS A 14 10.28 29.19 35.22
C HIS A 14 9.48 28.58 34.06
N ILE A 15 9.45 29.27 32.91
CA ILE A 15 8.87 28.73 31.67
C ILE A 15 9.85 27.67 31.14
N THR A 16 9.64 26.41 31.55
CA THR A 16 10.35 25.26 31.00
C THR A 16 9.92 25.09 29.54
N SER A 17 10.70 25.69 28.63
CA SER A 17 10.54 25.56 27.19
C SER A 17 10.89 24.12 26.80
N ARG A 18 9.88 23.27 26.66
CA ARG A 18 10.05 21.88 26.27
C ARG A 18 10.30 21.82 24.76
N THR A 19 11.57 21.84 24.37
CA THR A 19 11.98 21.62 22.97
C THR A 19 11.54 20.23 22.53
N ILE A 20 10.54 20.16 21.65
CA ILE A 20 10.12 18.91 21.00
C ILE A 20 11.08 18.68 19.84
N THR A 21 12.12 17.88 20.05
CA THR A 21 13.00 17.43 18.96
C THR A 21 12.19 16.51 18.06
N SER A 22 11.68 17.06 16.96
CA SER A 22 11.01 16.28 15.91
C SER A 22 12.04 15.33 15.28
N PRO A 23 11.75 14.03 15.12
CA PRO A 23 12.67 13.12 14.46
C PRO A 23 12.89 13.54 13.00
N SER A 24 14.16 13.51 12.58
CA SER A 24 14.67 13.88 11.26
C SER A 24 14.03 13.05 10.13
N ASN A 25 12.90 13.53 9.59
CA ASN A 25 12.24 12.94 8.43
C ASN A 25 12.74 13.55 7.09
N THR A 26 13.72 14.45 7.15
CA THR A 26 14.26 15.21 6.00
C THR A 26 15.22 14.39 5.15
N ALA A 27 15.98 13.47 5.76
CA ALA A 27 16.94 12.63 5.03
C ALA A 27 16.24 11.65 4.07
N THR A 28 15.15 11.01 4.51
CA THR A 28 14.36 10.07 3.69
C THR A 28 13.75 10.78 2.48
N THR A 29 13.16 11.97 2.70
CA THR A 29 12.54 12.76 1.62
C THR A 29 13.57 13.30 0.62
N GLN A 30 14.80 13.60 1.06
CA GLN A 30 15.89 13.97 0.16
C GLN A 30 16.36 12.78 -0.70
N LEU A 31 16.49 11.59 -0.11
CA LEU A 31 16.85 10.37 -0.85
C LEU A 31 15.78 10.00 -1.88
N GLU A 32 14.50 10.05 -1.51
CA GLU A 32 13.38 9.84 -2.43
C GLU A 32 13.38 10.86 -3.59
N ARG A 33 13.65 12.14 -3.28
CA ARG A 33 13.76 13.19 -4.31
C ARG A 33 14.91 12.90 -5.27
N SER A 34 16.04 12.41 -4.76
CA SER A 34 17.19 11.99 -5.59
C SER A 34 16.85 10.80 -6.50
N ALA A 35 16.13 9.80 -5.98
CA ALA A 35 15.74 8.62 -6.73
C ALA A 35 14.71 8.97 -7.81
N ALA A 36 13.71 9.78 -7.47
CA ALA A 36 12.73 10.29 -8.42
C ALA A 36 13.38 11.15 -9.51
N GLN A 37 14.38 11.98 -9.17
CA GLN A 37 15.10 12.77 -10.16
C GLN A 37 15.92 11.91 -11.11
N ARG A 38 16.66 10.91 -10.58
CA ARG A 38 17.38 9.95 -11.43
C ARG A 38 16.43 9.22 -12.38
N LEU A 39 15.28 8.74 -11.89
CA LEU A 39 14.27 8.08 -12.71
C LEU A 39 13.79 8.96 -13.86
N ARG A 40 13.51 10.25 -13.61
CA ARG A 40 13.08 11.20 -14.65
C ARG A 40 14.17 11.51 -15.66
N THR A 41 15.43 11.57 -15.23
CA THR A 41 16.56 11.89 -16.11
C THR A 41 16.99 10.72 -16.98
N THR A 42 16.96 9.49 -16.45
CA THR A 42 17.53 8.32 -17.14
C THR A 42 16.52 7.44 -17.86
N MET A 43 15.22 7.61 -17.61
CA MET A 43 14.16 6.76 -18.18
C MET A 43 13.19 7.58 -19.03
N ALA A 44 12.68 6.98 -20.11
CA ALA A 44 11.58 7.53 -20.87
C ALA A 44 10.23 7.14 -20.23
N ALA A 45 9.27 8.06 -20.21
CA ALA A 45 7.91 7.75 -19.79
C ALA A 45 7.23 6.89 -20.87
N VAL A 46 6.89 5.65 -20.52
CA VAL A 46 6.19 4.71 -21.41
C VAL A 46 4.94 4.17 -20.72
N ARG A 47 3.85 4.03 -21.49
CA ARG A 47 2.62 3.38 -21.01
C ARG A 47 2.74 1.89 -21.28
N LEU A 48 2.85 1.10 -20.22
CA LEU A 48 2.90 -0.37 -20.31
C LEU A 48 1.49 -0.95 -20.22
N ALA A 49 1.17 -1.89 -21.10
CA ALA A 49 -0.06 -2.67 -21.04
C ALA A 49 0.31 -4.15 -21.03
N PHE A 50 -0.17 -4.88 -20.03
CA PHE A 50 -0.01 -6.32 -19.93
C PHE A 50 -1.38 -6.97 -20.03
N THR A 51 -1.55 -7.89 -20.98
CA THR A 51 -2.72 -8.78 -21.01
C THR A 51 -2.30 -10.11 -20.42
N TRP A 52 -2.67 -10.32 -19.15
CA TRP A 52 -2.54 -11.63 -18.55
C TRP A 52 -3.64 -12.53 -19.08
N LEU A 53 -3.26 -13.58 -19.78
CA LEU A 53 -4.18 -14.65 -20.14
C LEU A 53 -4.67 -15.32 -18.84
N GLY A 54 -5.98 -15.53 -18.73
CA GLY A 54 -6.53 -16.23 -17.57
C GLY A 54 -5.97 -17.66 -17.44
N VAL A 55 -5.60 -18.05 -16.23
CA VAL A 55 -5.04 -19.39 -15.93
C VAL A 55 -6.07 -20.50 -16.14
N ARG A 56 -7.35 -20.19 -15.91
CA ARG A 56 -8.47 -21.12 -16.02
C ARG A 56 -9.59 -20.52 -16.85
N LYS A 57 -10.24 -21.35 -17.65
CA LYS A 57 -11.46 -20.99 -18.38
C LYS A 57 -12.63 -21.81 -17.86
N THR A 58 -13.74 -21.13 -17.59
CA THR A 58 -15.02 -21.77 -17.29
C THR A 58 -15.40 -22.72 -18.43
N LEU A 59 -15.79 -23.94 -18.08
CA LEU A 59 -16.36 -24.89 -19.05
C LEU A 59 -17.67 -24.34 -19.62
N ALA A 60 -17.92 -24.61 -20.91
CA ALA A 60 -19.21 -24.31 -21.52
C ALA A 60 -20.34 -25.06 -20.77
N PRO A 61 -21.59 -24.57 -20.78
CA PRO A 61 -22.70 -25.20 -20.05
C PRO A 61 -22.83 -26.71 -20.34
N GLU A 62 -22.74 -27.13 -21.60
CA GLU A 62 -22.81 -28.55 -22.00
C GLU A 62 -21.66 -29.40 -21.43
N GLN A 63 -20.46 -28.82 -21.37
CA GLN A 63 -19.29 -29.48 -20.78
C GLN A 63 -19.43 -29.60 -19.26
N ARG A 64 -20.01 -28.60 -18.59
CA ARG A 64 -20.34 -28.69 -17.16
C ARG A 64 -21.40 -29.75 -16.89
N THR A 65 -22.44 -29.84 -17.72
CA THR A 65 -23.45 -30.90 -17.62
C THR A 65 -22.81 -32.29 -17.76
N THR A 66 -21.88 -32.45 -18.71
CA THR A 66 -21.15 -33.71 -18.87
C THR A 66 -20.25 -34.03 -17.68
N ALA A 67 -19.53 -33.04 -17.14
CA ALA A 67 -18.73 -33.21 -15.94
C ALA A 67 -19.60 -33.55 -14.71
N ALA A 68 -20.77 -32.91 -14.57
CA ALA A 68 -21.68 -33.11 -13.45
C ALA A 68 -22.27 -34.53 -13.41
N ARG A 69 -22.46 -35.17 -14.56
CA ARG A 69 -22.87 -36.58 -14.64
C ARG A 69 -21.90 -37.51 -13.92
N ALA A 70 -20.59 -37.27 -13.97
CA ALA A 70 -19.61 -38.09 -13.26
C ALA A 70 -19.77 -38.04 -11.74
N PHE A 71 -20.26 -36.90 -11.23
CA PHE A 71 -20.44 -36.66 -9.79
C PHE A 71 -21.89 -36.78 -9.32
N HIS A 72 -22.80 -37.21 -10.20
CA HIS A 72 -24.24 -37.33 -9.90
C HIS A 72 -24.84 -36.02 -9.34
N ALA A 73 -24.30 -34.89 -9.79
CA ALA A 73 -24.64 -33.57 -9.30
C ALA A 73 -25.36 -32.75 -10.37
N ALA A 74 -26.09 -31.71 -9.95
CA ALA A 74 -26.59 -30.69 -10.84
C ALA A 74 -25.45 -29.79 -11.32
N ARG A 75 -25.51 -29.28 -12.55
CA ARG A 75 -24.43 -28.44 -13.14
C ARG A 75 -24.20 -27.15 -12.34
N GLU A 76 -25.24 -26.66 -11.68
CA GLU A 76 -25.26 -25.45 -10.86
C GLU A 76 -24.49 -25.64 -9.55
N LEU A 77 -24.43 -26.88 -9.06
CA LEU A 77 -23.74 -27.26 -7.83
C LEU A 77 -22.28 -27.68 -8.08
N LEU A 78 -21.87 -27.79 -9.35
CA LEU A 78 -20.52 -28.18 -9.74
C LEU A 78 -19.71 -26.98 -10.24
N SER A 79 -18.63 -26.65 -9.52
CA SER A 79 -17.59 -25.76 -10.05
C SER A 79 -16.56 -26.57 -10.86
N ALA A 80 -16.56 -26.37 -12.18
CA ALA A 80 -15.61 -26.99 -13.09
C ALA A 80 -14.99 -25.96 -14.06
N SER A 81 -13.68 -26.04 -14.23
CA SER A 81 -12.89 -25.18 -15.11
C SER A 81 -11.80 -25.98 -15.81
N LYS A 82 -11.45 -25.56 -17.02
CA LYS A 82 -10.28 -26.06 -17.74
C LYS A 82 -9.08 -25.22 -17.36
N LEU A 83 -7.99 -25.86 -16.93
CA LEU A 83 -6.70 -25.20 -16.79
C LEU A 83 -6.15 -24.91 -18.20
N ILE A 84 -5.86 -23.65 -18.49
CA ILE A 84 -5.38 -23.18 -19.81
C ILE A 84 -3.88 -22.93 -19.77
N LEU A 85 -3.39 -22.34 -18.68
CA LEU A 85 -1.98 -22.15 -18.42
C LEU A 85 -1.68 -22.78 -17.06
N ASP A 86 -0.71 -23.68 -17.01
CA ASP A 86 -0.25 -24.20 -15.73
C ASP A 86 0.82 -23.26 -15.16
N THR A 87 0.50 -22.59 -14.06
CA THR A 87 1.38 -21.66 -13.38
C THR A 87 1.91 -22.21 -12.06
N LYS A 88 1.68 -23.50 -11.75
CA LYS A 88 2.11 -24.11 -10.49
C LYS A 88 3.63 -24.28 -10.38
N ASN A 89 4.35 -24.22 -11.50
CA ASN A 89 5.82 -24.14 -11.50
C ASN A 89 6.30 -22.85 -12.16
N PRO A 90 6.62 -21.83 -11.35
CA PRO A 90 7.42 -20.69 -11.79
C PRO A 90 8.70 -20.61 -10.95
N ALA A 91 9.61 -21.59 -11.08
CA ALA A 91 11.03 -21.51 -10.71
C ALA A 91 11.70 -22.88 -10.90
#